data_AF-A0A9P5T1P9-F1
#
_entry.id   AF-A0A9P5T1P9-F1
#
_cell.length_a   1.000
_cell.length_b   1.000
_cell.length_c   1.000
_cell.angle_alpha   90.00
_cell.angle_beta   90.00
_cell.angle_gamma   90.00
#
_symmetry.space_group_name_H-M   'P 1'
#
loop_
_entity.id
_entity.type
_entity.pdbx_description
1 polymer ?
#
loop_
_entity_poly.entity_id
_entity_poly.type
_entity_poly.pdbx_seq_one_letter_code
_entity_poly.pdbx_strand_id
1 'polypeptide(L)'
;MGVWTVLQERQAMLLDPAIRDWVLLPIMLVMVLVGVVRHHVTVLLNGPPKKADLKSARETKGLQRGAILRAHGNHLPEHAFEARKAYLTEAFEKGTYLKDPKAGNKPKANVMQDPAYVETMMDGMKKNMMNIIPQTVIMGWINFFFSGFVLIKLPFPLTIRFKSMLQRGIETQDMDVSWVSSLSWYFLNLFGLQSVFTLILGSGHAADAMRDMQAMSTMGMGPAAGPQLSPTGQPQDMHKIFLSEKENIELTEHEWGLHNVETRLLVKYGKKPASVLLEQKHAKAHGASSSSTSLPSSSSPAAVAAAASGKKKGKRA
;
A
#
# COMPACT_ATOMS: atom_id res chain seq x y z
N MET A 1 -30.37 -34.25 19.36
CA MET A 1 -30.65 -33.98 17.93
C MET A 1 -32.11 -33.70 17.60
N GLY A 2 -33.11 -34.02 18.46
CA GLY A 2 -34.54 -33.88 18.10
C GLY A 2 -35.20 -32.49 18.29
N VAL A 3 -34.64 -31.58 19.08
CA VAL A 3 -35.27 -30.25 19.33
C VAL A 3 -35.05 -29.29 18.15
N TRP A 4 -33.90 -29.40 17.48
CA TRP A 4 -33.56 -28.58 16.32
C TRP A 4 -34.40 -28.93 15.09
N THR A 5 -34.69 -30.21 14.87
CA THR A 5 -35.58 -30.65 13.77
C THR A 5 -37.02 -30.18 13.96
N VAL A 6 -37.54 -30.20 15.20
CA VAL A 6 -38.91 -29.76 15.51
C VAL A 6 -39.09 -28.24 15.36
N LEU A 7 -38.06 -27.44 15.66
CA LEU A 7 -38.10 -25.99 15.39
C LEU A 7 -37.97 -25.67 13.90
N GLN A 8 -37.23 -26.50 13.15
CA GLN A 8 -37.06 -26.34 11.70
C GLN A 8 -38.35 -26.57 10.91
N GLU A 9 -39.22 -27.49 11.38
CA GLU A 9 -40.54 -27.75 10.82
C GLU A 9 -41.57 -26.65 11.15
N ARG A 10 -41.48 -25.99 12.31
CA ARG A 10 -42.45 -24.95 12.74
C ARG A 10 -42.42 -23.66 11.91
N GLN A 11 -41.35 -23.43 11.14
CA GLN A 11 -41.16 -22.19 10.35
C GLN A 11 -40.77 -22.52 8.91
N ALA A 12 -41.27 -23.62 8.35
CA ALA A 12 -41.18 -23.93 6.94
C ALA A 12 -42.24 -23.12 6.17
N MET A 13 -41.88 -21.92 5.70
CA MET A 13 -42.71 -21.18 4.76
C MET A 13 -42.56 -21.80 3.37
N LEU A 14 -43.69 -22.08 2.72
CA LEU A 14 -43.72 -22.41 1.30
C LEU A 14 -43.58 -21.11 0.51
N LEU A 15 -42.51 -21.00 -0.26
CA LEU A 15 -42.32 -19.89 -1.18
C LEU A 15 -42.88 -20.26 -2.55
N ASP A 16 -43.40 -19.26 -3.26
CA ASP A 16 -43.82 -19.39 -4.64
C ASP A 16 -42.60 -19.75 -5.52
N PRO A 17 -42.62 -20.90 -6.24
CA PRO A 17 -41.57 -21.27 -7.19
C PRO A 17 -41.27 -20.19 -8.23
N ALA A 18 -42.24 -19.34 -8.58
CA ALA A 18 -42.04 -18.26 -9.54
C ALA A 18 -40.98 -17.25 -9.07
N ILE A 19 -40.82 -17.03 -7.75
CA ILE A 19 -39.82 -16.11 -7.20
C ILE A 19 -38.39 -16.57 -7.55
N ARG A 20 -38.16 -17.88 -7.61
CA ARG A 20 -36.85 -18.43 -7.99
C ARG A 20 -36.49 -18.05 -9.43
N ASP A 21 -37.43 -18.22 -10.35
CA ASP A 21 -37.15 -18.09 -11.78
C ASP A 21 -37.19 -16.60 -12.22
N TRP A 22 -38.01 -15.77 -11.55
CA TRP A 22 -38.18 -14.35 -11.88
C TRP A 22 -37.33 -13.39 -11.05
N VAL A 23 -36.81 -13.80 -9.89
CA VAL A 23 -36.05 -12.91 -9.00
C VAL A 23 -34.66 -13.45 -8.70
N LEU A 24 -34.54 -14.72 -8.28
CA LEU A 24 -33.25 -15.27 -7.84
C LEU A 24 -32.24 -15.37 -9.00
N LEU A 25 -32.63 -16.03 -10.10
CA LEU A 25 -31.77 -16.22 -11.26
C LEU A 25 -31.48 -14.89 -12.01
N PRO A 26 -32.48 -14.00 -12.24
CA PRO A 26 -32.22 -12.74 -12.92
C PRO A 26 -31.30 -11.81 -12.13
N ILE A 27 -31.44 -11.69 -10.80
CA ILE A 27 -30.53 -10.89 -9.98
C ILE A 27 -29.10 -11.42 -10.14
N MET A 28 -28.90 -12.73 -10.05
CA MET A 28 -27.59 -13.36 -10.24
C MET A 28 -26.97 -13.05 -11.60
N LEU A 29 -27.75 -13.22 -12.67
CA LEU A 29 -27.31 -12.95 -14.03
C LEU A 29 -26.91 -11.48 -14.20
N VAL A 30 -27.77 -10.55 -13.76
CA VAL A 30 -27.51 -9.12 -13.82
C VAL A 30 -26.24 -8.75 -13.05
N MET A 31 -25.99 -9.34 -11.87
CA MET A 31 -24.75 -9.10 -11.14
C MET A 31 -23.50 -9.46 -11.95
N VAL A 32 -23.51 -10.63 -12.58
CA VAL A 32 -22.37 -11.09 -13.37
C VAL A 32 -22.15 -10.17 -14.57
N LEU A 33 -23.22 -9.86 -15.32
CA LEU A 33 -23.14 -8.99 -16.50
C LEU A 33 -22.65 -7.58 -16.12
N VAL A 34 -23.23 -6.98 -15.07
CA VAL A 34 -22.85 -5.64 -14.63
C VAL A 34 -21.41 -5.63 -14.09
N GLY A 35 -20.97 -6.68 -13.39
CA GLY A 35 -19.58 -6.82 -12.96
C GLY A 35 -18.59 -6.86 -14.13
N VAL A 36 -18.91 -7.60 -15.18
CA VAL A 36 -18.10 -7.68 -16.41
C VAL A 36 -18.07 -6.35 -17.15
N VAL A 37 -19.24 -5.74 -17.39
CA VAL A 37 -19.35 -4.43 -18.05
C VAL A 37 -18.58 -3.38 -17.27
N ARG A 38 -18.76 -3.31 -15.95
CA ARG A 38 -18.04 -2.40 -15.07
C ARG A 38 -16.54 -2.57 -15.18
N HIS A 39 -16.05 -3.80 -15.22
CA HIS A 39 -14.62 -4.05 -15.39
C HIS A 39 -14.10 -3.42 -16.67
N HIS A 40 -14.74 -3.69 -17.81
CA HIS A 40 -14.31 -3.13 -19.09
C HIS A 40 -14.43 -1.60 -19.12
N VAL A 41 -15.52 -1.03 -18.61
CA VAL A 41 -15.71 0.42 -18.49
C VAL A 41 -14.60 1.05 -17.64
N THR A 42 -14.25 0.40 -16.52
CA THR A 42 -13.22 0.90 -15.60
C THR A 42 -11.82 0.81 -16.23
N VAL A 43 -11.52 -0.25 -16.98
CA VAL A 43 -10.27 -0.38 -17.74
C VAL A 43 -10.18 0.71 -18.81
N LEU A 44 -11.27 0.97 -19.53
CA LEU A 44 -11.33 2.02 -20.55
C LEU A 44 -11.16 3.43 -19.95
N LEU A 45 -11.79 3.69 -18.81
CA LEU A 45 -11.76 5.01 -18.16
C LEU A 45 -10.47 5.27 -17.37
N ASN A 46 -9.79 4.23 -16.89
CA ASN A 46 -8.53 4.40 -16.17
C ASN A 46 -7.37 4.85 -17.08
N GLY A 47 -7.47 4.64 -18.40
CA GLY A 47 -6.49 5.08 -19.38
C GLY A 47 -5.05 4.61 -19.11
N PRO A 48 -4.09 4.94 -19.98
CA PRO A 48 -2.68 4.84 -19.62
C PRO A 48 -2.39 5.84 -18.48
N PRO A 49 -1.55 5.48 -17.49
CA PRO A 49 -1.19 6.39 -16.41
C PRO A 49 -0.63 7.67 -17.01
N LYS A 50 -1.14 8.83 -16.57
CA LYS A 50 -0.60 10.15 -16.96
C LYS A 50 0.92 10.09 -16.77
N LYS A 51 1.69 10.42 -17.81
CA LYS A 51 3.16 10.47 -17.72
C LYS A 51 3.49 11.48 -16.62
N ALA A 52 4.01 10.98 -15.50
CA ALA A 52 4.41 11.84 -14.40
C ALA A 52 5.42 12.87 -14.91
N ASP A 53 5.27 14.13 -14.50
CA ASP A 53 6.24 15.18 -14.79
C ASP A 53 7.65 14.71 -14.39
N LEU A 54 8.64 14.95 -15.25
CA LEU A 54 10.01 14.45 -15.07
C LEU A 54 10.61 14.90 -13.74
N LYS A 55 10.28 16.11 -13.29
CA LYS A 55 10.73 16.63 -11.99
C LYS A 55 10.03 15.93 -10.82
N SER A 56 8.73 15.62 -10.95
CA SER A 56 7.97 14.83 -9.96
C SER A 56 8.45 13.39 -9.86
N ALA A 57 8.74 12.78 -11.01
CA ALA A 57 9.29 11.44 -11.07
C ALA A 57 10.67 11.41 -10.42
N ARG A 58 11.51 12.43 -10.65
CA ARG A 58 12.82 12.58 -10.03
C ARG A 58 12.73 12.67 -8.51
N GLU A 59 11.82 13.47 -7.96
CA GLU A 59 11.60 13.55 -6.51
C GLU A 59 11.25 12.18 -5.92
N THR A 60 10.24 11.53 -6.50
CA THR A 60 9.76 10.23 -6.01
C THR A 60 10.84 9.15 -6.11
N LYS A 61 11.58 9.13 -7.22
CA LYS A 61 12.68 8.16 -7.45
C LYS A 61 13.89 8.44 -6.57
N GLY A 62 14.17 9.71 -6.26
CA GLY A 62 15.21 10.10 -5.30
C GLY A 62 14.91 9.56 -3.91
N LEU A 63 13.65 9.70 -3.45
CA LEU A 63 13.22 9.15 -2.16
C LEU A 63 13.26 7.61 -2.15
N GLN A 64 12.77 6.97 -3.22
CA GLN A 64 12.85 5.51 -3.37
C GLN A 64 14.29 5.00 -3.33
N ARG A 65 15.25 5.73 -3.91
CA ARG A 65 16.66 5.38 -3.86
C ARG A 65 17.20 5.38 -2.43
N GLY A 66 16.79 6.35 -1.60
CA GLY A 66 17.11 6.39 -0.17
C GLY A 66 16.56 5.17 0.58
N ALA A 67 15.26 4.88 0.37
CA ALA A 67 14.60 3.74 0.99
C ALA A 67 15.24 2.40 0.59
N ILE A 68 15.61 2.22 -0.69
CA ILE A 68 16.31 1.03 -1.18
C ILE A 68 17.69 0.91 -0.54
N LEU A 69 18.43 2.01 -0.40
CA LEU A 69 19.75 1.97 0.25
C LEU A 69 19.64 1.54 1.71
N ARG A 70 18.61 2.00 2.44
CA ARG A 70 18.36 1.55 3.82
C ARG A 70 17.93 0.09 3.90
N ALA A 71 17.04 -0.36 3.01
CA ALA A 71 16.49 -1.71 3.05
C ALA A 71 17.47 -2.78 2.54
N HIS A 72 18.31 -2.44 1.55
CA HIS A 72 19.14 -3.39 0.82
C HIS A 72 20.63 -3.04 0.81
N GLY A 73 21.06 -2.05 1.60
CA GLY A 73 22.45 -1.60 1.72
C GLY A 73 23.43 -2.70 2.15
N ASN A 74 22.94 -3.74 2.80
CA ASN A 74 23.71 -4.86 3.33
C ASN A 74 24.43 -5.70 2.25
N HIS A 75 24.09 -5.51 0.97
CA HIS A 75 24.73 -6.20 -0.16
C HIS A 75 25.92 -5.43 -0.78
N LEU A 76 26.11 -4.16 -0.41
CA LEU A 76 27.13 -3.29 -1.02
C LEU A 76 28.35 -3.15 -0.13
N PRO A 77 29.60 -3.06 -0.70
CA PRO A 77 30.88 -2.71 -0.01
C PRO A 77 30.71 -1.66 1.06
N GLU A 78 31.34 -1.78 2.23
CA GLU A 78 31.30 -0.76 3.29
C GLU A 78 31.68 0.61 2.70
N HIS A 79 32.82 0.66 1.99
CA HIS A 79 33.25 1.86 1.25
C HIS A 79 32.20 2.37 0.24
N ALA A 80 31.47 1.47 -0.44
CA ALA A 80 30.48 1.84 -1.46
C ALA A 80 29.15 2.27 -0.84
N PHE A 81 28.80 1.73 0.32
CA PHE A 81 27.65 2.13 1.11
C PHE A 81 27.89 3.51 1.71
N GLU A 82 29.04 3.75 2.33
CA GLU A 82 29.42 5.05 2.89
C GLU A 82 29.48 6.14 1.82
N ALA A 83 30.09 5.88 0.66
CA ALA A 83 30.12 6.84 -0.44
C ALA A 83 28.71 7.20 -0.95
N ARG A 84 27.80 6.23 -1.01
CA ARG A 84 26.40 6.46 -1.43
C ARG A 84 25.58 7.15 -0.34
N LYS A 85 25.85 6.83 0.92
CA LYS A 85 25.27 7.49 2.10
C LYS A 85 25.64 8.97 2.09
N ALA A 86 26.93 9.30 2.01
CA ALA A 86 27.42 10.67 1.94
C ALA A 86 26.83 11.44 0.75
N TYR A 87 26.83 10.84 -0.45
CA TYR A 87 26.26 11.46 -1.64
C TYR A 87 24.75 11.76 -1.50
N LEU A 88 23.97 10.83 -0.94
CA LEU A 88 22.53 11.02 -0.76
C LEU A 88 22.23 12.05 0.34
N THR A 89 22.97 12.02 1.45
CA THR A 89 22.87 13.02 2.51
C THR A 89 23.12 14.43 1.95
N GLU A 90 24.21 14.62 1.20
CA GLU A 90 24.53 15.89 0.56
C GLU A 90 23.47 16.30 -0.49
N ALA A 91 22.97 15.35 -1.28
CA ALA A 91 21.95 15.63 -2.29
C ALA A 91 20.58 15.99 -1.70
N PHE A 92 20.23 15.43 -0.55
CA PHE A 92 19.01 15.77 0.20
C PHE A 92 19.14 17.10 0.95
N GLU A 93 20.31 17.43 1.50
CA GLU A 93 20.59 18.76 2.06
C GLU A 93 20.55 19.86 1.00
N LYS A 94 21.18 19.64 -0.16
CA LYS A 94 21.20 20.61 -1.26
C LYS A 94 19.86 20.73 -1.99
N GLY A 95 18.91 19.83 -1.72
CA GLY A 95 17.62 19.79 -2.41
C GLY A 95 17.75 19.54 -3.92
N THR A 96 18.79 18.82 -4.36
CA THR A 96 19.06 18.60 -5.81
C THR A 96 17.93 17.80 -6.49
N TYR A 97 17.21 17.01 -5.71
CA TYR A 97 16.08 16.22 -6.16
C TYR A 97 14.73 16.96 -6.10
N LEU A 98 14.64 18.17 -5.51
CA LEU A 98 13.41 18.96 -5.49
C LEU A 98 13.05 19.49 -6.88
N LYS A 99 11.74 19.54 -7.17
CA LYS A 99 11.15 20.20 -8.35
C LYS A 99 11.56 21.66 -8.47
N ASP A 100 11.65 22.34 -7.32
CA ASP A 100 12.03 23.75 -7.19
C ASP A 100 13.11 23.93 -6.11
N PRO A 101 14.40 23.92 -6.50
CA PRO A 101 15.53 24.10 -5.59
C PRO A 101 15.50 25.43 -4.80
N LYS A 102 14.71 26.41 -5.25
CA LYS A 102 14.55 27.74 -4.60
C LYS A 102 13.27 27.87 -3.77
N ALA A 103 12.36 26.89 -3.80
CA ALA A 103 11.11 26.91 -3.04
C ALA A 103 11.14 25.99 -1.79
N GLY A 104 12.24 25.26 -1.56
CA GLY A 104 12.38 24.26 -0.49
C GLY A 104 12.23 24.76 0.95
N ASN A 105 12.04 26.06 1.17
CA ASN A 105 11.87 26.65 2.51
C ASN A 105 10.62 27.52 2.65
N LYS A 106 9.65 27.42 1.74
CA LYS A 106 8.35 28.06 1.95
C LYS A 106 7.31 26.97 2.19
N PRO A 107 6.71 26.90 3.39
CA PRO A 107 5.54 26.06 3.58
C PRO A 107 4.52 26.52 2.55
N LYS A 108 4.18 25.66 1.59
CA LYS A 108 3.13 25.96 0.62
C LYS A 108 1.82 26.06 1.40
N ALA A 109 1.50 27.26 1.84
CA ALA A 109 0.23 27.58 2.44
C ALA A 109 -0.87 27.23 1.43
N ASN A 110 -1.75 26.32 1.86
CA ASN A 110 -2.94 25.84 1.18
C ASN A 110 -2.71 25.12 -0.16
N VAL A 111 -2.31 23.86 -0.06
CA VAL A 111 -2.55 22.74 -1.01
C VAL A 111 -3.86 22.79 -1.79
N MET A 112 -4.93 23.30 -1.16
CA MET A 112 -6.25 23.41 -1.78
C MET A 112 -6.27 24.45 -2.91
N GLN A 113 -5.23 25.29 -3.01
CA GLN A 113 -5.06 26.30 -4.05
C GLN A 113 -4.04 25.91 -5.11
N ASP A 114 -3.31 24.79 -4.95
CA ASP A 114 -2.39 24.29 -5.98
C ASP A 114 -3.21 23.46 -7.00
N PRO A 115 -3.43 23.94 -8.24
CA PRO A 115 -4.33 23.30 -9.19
C PRO A 115 -3.96 21.85 -9.49
N ALA A 116 -2.67 21.51 -9.43
CA ALA A 116 -2.18 20.15 -9.67
C ALA A 116 -2.51 19.17 -8.54
N TYR A 117 -2.57 19.63 -7.29
CA TYR A 117 -2.94 18.81 -6.14
C TYR A 117 -4.45 18.57 -6.11
N VAL A 118 -5.23 19.62 -6.40
CA VAL A 118 -6.69 19.52 -6.54
C VAL A 118 -7.07 18.64 -7.73
N GLU A 119 -6.36 18.73 -8.86
CA GLU A 119 -6.57 17.83 -10.00
C GLU A 119 -6.25 16.37 -9.65
N THR A 120 -5.13 16.11 -8.95
CA THR A 120 -4.76 14.75 -8.53
C THR A 120 -5.74 14.18 -7.51
N MET A 121 -6.21 15.01 -6.57
CA MET A 121 -7.24 14.65 -5.60
C MET A 121 -8.59 14.41 -6.28
N MET A 122 -9.00 15.26 -7.23
CA MET A 122 -10.21 15.06 -8.01
C MET A 122 -10.13 13.83 -8.90
N ASP A 123 -8.97 13.53 -9.50
CA ASP A 123 -8.77 12.31 -10.28
C ASP A 123 -8.91 11.06 -9.39
N GLY A 124 -8.35 11.09 -8.17
CA GLY A 124 -8.54 10.04 -7.17
C GLY A 124 -9.98 9.90 -6.71
N MET A 125 -10.65 11.02 -6.42
CA MET A 125 -12.05 11.06 -6.01
C MET A 125 -12.98 10.59 -7.14
N LYS A 126 -12.76 11.03 -8.37
CA LYS A 126 -13.51 10.61 -9.56
C LYS A 126 -13.35 9.11 -9.79
N LYS A 127 -12.13 8.60 -9.67
CA LYS A 127 -11.85 7.16 -9.78
C LYS A 127 -12.52 6.36 -8.67
N ASN A 128 -12.60 6.89 -7.45
CA ASN A 128 -13.29 6.24 -6.34
C ASN A 128 -14.82 6.29 -6.48
N MET A 129 -15.35 7.44 -6.89
CA MET A 129 -16.77 7.68 -7.12
C MET A 129 -17.31 6.81 -8.27
N MET A 130 -16.52 6.62 -9.32
CA MET A 130 -16.85 5.73 -10.43
C MET A 130 -16.95 4.25 -10.03
N ASN A 131 -16.27 3.85 -8.95
CA ASN A 131 -16.40 2.50 -8.39
C ASN A 131 -17.65 2.36 -7.48
N ILE A 132 -18.04 3.43 -6.79
CA ILE A 132 -19.18 3.46 -5.86
C ILE A 132 -20.53 3.57 -6.59
N ILE A 133 -20.63 4.41 -7.61
CA ILE A 133 -21.89 4.68 -8.32
C ILE A 133 -22.61 3.40 -8.78
N PRO A 134 -21.95 2.43 -9.45
CA PRO A 134 -22.62 1.22 -9.90
C PRO A 134 -23.24 0.43 -8.74
N GLN A 135 -22.53 0.31 -7.62
CA GLN A 135 -22.99 -0.46 -6.45
C GLN A 135 -24.23 0.19 -5.81
N THR A 136 -24.21 1.52 -5.65
CA THR A 136 -25.36 2.27 -5.11
C THR A 136 -26.58 2.21 -6.02
N VAL A 137 -26.39 2.33 -7.34
CA VAL A 137 -27.49 2.25 -8.32
C VAL A 137 -28.13 0.87 -8.30
N ILE A 138 -27.33 -0.20 -8.27
CA ILE A 138 -27.82 -1.58 -8.19
C ILE A 138 -28.55 -1.82 -6.87
N MET A 139 -27.99 -1.35 -5.75
CA MET A 139 -28.63 -1.46 -4.44
C MET A 139 -30.01 -0.77 -4.42
N GLY A 140 -30.10 0.43 -4.99
CA GLY A 140 -31.36 1.16 -5.11
C GLY A 140 -32.36 0.48 -6.05
N TRP A 141 -31.89 -0.02 -7.20
CA TRP A 141 -32.71 -0.77 -8.16
C TRP A 141 -33.33 -2.03 -7.53
N ILE A 142 -32.55 -2.82 -6.80
CA ILE A 142 -33.06 -4.02 -6.11
C ILE A 142 -34.05 -3.66 -5.02
N ASN A 143 -33.78 -2.60 -4.27
CA ASN A 143 -34.69 -2.13 -3.24
C ASN A 143 -36.02 -1.59 -3.81
N PHE A 144 -36.02 -1.00 -5.01
CA PHE A 144 -37.24 -0.51 -5.65
C PHE A 144 -38.08 -1.63 -6.30
N PHE A 145 -37.45 -2.54 -7.07
CA PHE A 145 -38.18 -3.57 -7.83
C PHE A 145 -38.46 -4.85 -7.04
N PHE A 146 -37.65 -5.17 -6.03
CA PHE A 146 -37.71 -6.47 -5.34
C PHE A 146 -37.87 -6.34 -3.81
N SER A 147 -38.53 -5.30 -3.31
CA SER A 147 -38.81 -5.16 -1.86
C SER A 147 -40.14 -5.81 -1.46
N GLY A 148 -40.30 -6.11 -0.17
CA GLY A 148 -41.59 -6.56 0.40
C GLY A 148 -41.80 -8.06 0.49
N PHE A 149 -40.85 -8.89 0.05
CA PHE A 149 -40.98 -10.35 0.09
C PHE A 149 -39.70 -11.07 0.52
N VAL A 150 -39.87 -12.30 0.98
CA VAL A 150 -38.80 -13.23 1.36
C VAL A 150 -38.36 -14.01 0.12
N LEU A 151 -37.05 -14.18 -0.06
CA LEU A 151 -36.50 -14.76 -1.29
C LEU A 151 -35.98 -16.19 -1.09
N ILE A 152 -35.16 -16.42 -0.06
CA ILE A 152 -34.58 -17.73 0.21
C ILE A 152 -34.30 -17.92 1.70
N LYS A 153 -34.26 -19.18 2.13
CA LYS A 153 -33.78 -19.60 3.45
C LYS A 153 -32.33 -20.05 3.36
N LEU A 154 -31.46 -19.47 4.20
CA LEU A 154 -30.06 -19.90 4.28
C LEU A 154 -29.92 -21.20 5.10
N PRO A 155 -29.02 -22.12 4.71
CA PRO A 155 -28.86 -23.41 5.37
C PRO A 155 -27.98 -23.37 6.64
N PHE A 156 -27.63 -22.17 7.11
CA PHE A 156 -26.78 -21.99 8.30
C PHE A 156 -27.42 -20.98 9.27
N PRO A 157 -27.26 -21.19 10.59
CA PRO A 157 -27.80 -20.31 11.60
C PRO A 157 -27.07 -18.97 11.59
N LEU A 158 -27.81 -17.87 11.63
CA LEU A 158 -27.30 -16.51 11.63
C LEU A 158 -27.52 -15.84 12.99
N THR A 159 -26.71 -14.83 13.31
CA THR A 159 -26.90 -14.05 14.54
C THR A 159 -27.97 -12.97 14.36
N ILE A 160 -28.66 -12.62 15.43
CA ILE A 160 -29.74 -11.62 15.39
C ILE A 160 -29.28 -10.21 14.99
N ARG A 161 -27.98 -9.92 15.12
CA ARG A 161 -27.38 -8.65 14.70
C ARG A 161 -27.45 -8.45 13.19
N PHE A 162 -27.48 -9.53 12.41
CA PHE A 162 -27.64 -9.44 10.96
C PHE A 162 -29.10 -9.23 10.53
N LYS A 163 -30.08 -9.38 11.43
CA LYS A 163 -31.51 -9.30 11.10
C LYS A 163 -31.90 -7.99 10.42
N SER A 164 -31.48 -6.85 10.97
CA SER A 164 -31.77 -5.53 10.40
C SER A 164 -31.17 -5.30 9.01
N MET A 165 -30.09 -6.02 8.68
CA MET A 165 -29.43 -5.98 7.38
C MET A 165 -30.03 -7.01 6.40
N LEU A 166 -30.40 -8.19 6.90
CA LEU A 166 -30.86 -9.34 6.11
C LEU A 166 -32.36 -9.30 5.76
N GLN A 167 -33.14 -8.57 6.56
CA GLN A 167 -34.61 -8.48 6.44
C GLN A 167 -35.08 -7.06 6.17
N ARG A 168 -34.17 -6.18 5.72
CA ARG A 168 -34.55 -4.84 5.29
C ARG A 168 -35.55 -4.94 4.12
N GLY A 169 -36.72 -4.34 4.31
CA GLY A 169 -37.85 -4.42 3.37
C GLY A 169 -38.88 -5.50 3.70
N ILE A 170 -38.78 -6.20 4.83
CA ILE A 170 -39.78 -7.15 5.33
C ILE A 170 -40.30 -6.61 6.68
N GLU A 171 -41.60 -6.36 6.80
CA GLU A 171 -42.20 -5.71 7.98
C GLU A 171 -42.54 -6.69 9.13
N THR A 172 -41.92 -7.87 9.19
CA THR A 172 -42.24 -8.91 10.19
C THR A 172 -41.13 -9.08 11.21
N GLN A 173 -41.36 -8.60 12.44
CA GLN A 173 -40.37 -8.60 13.52
C GLN A 173 -40.08 -9.98 14.13
N ASP A 174 -40.98 -10.96 13.98
CA ASP A 174 -40.82 -12.31 14.58
C ASP A 174 -40.26 -13.36 13.60
N MET A 175 -39.83 -12.92 12.42
CA MET A 175 -39.25 -13.80 11.39
C MET A 175 -37.86 -14.31 11.83
N ASP A 176 -37.60 -15.60 11.60
CA ASP A 176 -36.27 -16.17 11.81
C ASP A 176 -35.24 -15.54 10.85
N VAL A 177 -34.02 -15.32 11.33
CA VAL A 177 -32.92 -14.64 10.62
C VAL A 177 -32.34 -15.42 9.46
N SER A 178 -32.68 -16.71 9.34
CA SER A 178 -32.34 -17.54 8.18
C SER A 178 -33.12 -17.14 6.92
N TRP A 179 -34.24 -16.42 7.07
CA TRP A 179 -35.04 -15.89 5.97
C TRP A 179 -34.50 -14.54 5.50
N VAL A 180 -34.18 -14.47 4.22
CA VAL A 180 -33.40 -13.39 3.63
C VAL A 180 -34.21 -12.65 2.57
N SER A 181 -34.11 -11.32 2.56
CA SER A 181 -34.70 -10.46 1.53
C SER A 181 -33.85 -10.41 0.25
N SER A 182 -34.41 -9.85 -0.82
CA SER A 182 -33.71 -9.63 -2.09
C SER A 182 -32.44 -8.79 -1.98
N LEU A 183 -32.43 -7.77 -1.11
CA LEU A 183 -31.29 -6.89 -0.87
C LEU A 183 -30.10 -7.67 -0.29
N SER A 184 -30.42 -8.67 0.51
CA SER A 184 -29.44 -9.43 1.25
C SER A 184 -28.92 -10.60 0.41
N TRP A 185 -29.78 -11.16 -0.46
CA TRP A 185 -29.33 -11.98 -1.58
C TRP A 185 -28.34 -11.24 -2.48
N TYR A 186 -28.59 -9.95 -2.77
CA TYR A 186 -27.62 -9.12 -3.48
C TYR A 186 -26.27 -9.03 -2.76
N PHE A 187 -26.26 -8.70 -1.45
CA PHE A 187 -25.02 -8.64 -0.69
C PHE A 187 -24.26 -9.98 -0.68
N LEU A 188 -24.97 -11.10 -0.57
CA LEU A 188 -24.35 -12.42 -0.67
C LEU A 188 -23.67 -12.64 -2.03
N ASN A 189 -24.33 -12.26 -3.11
CA ASN A 189 -23.76 -12.38 -4.46
C ASN A 189 -22.61 -11.40 -4.69
N LEU A 190 -22.69 -10.20 -4.14
CA LEU A 190 -21.65 -9.19 -4.22
C LEU A 190 -20.33 -9.68 -3.58
N PHE A 191 -20.39 -10.39 -2.46
CA PHE A 191 -19.19 -10.97 -1.84
C PHE A 191 -18.82 -12.34 -2.43
N GLY A 192 -19.79 -13.18 -2.77
CA GLY A 192 -19.57 -14.53 -3.27
C GLY A 192 -19.05 -14.58 -4.71
N LEU A 193 -19.49 -13.67 -5.57
CA LEU A 193 -19.08 -13.61 -6.97
C LEU A 193 -17.66 -13.06 -7.17
N GLN A 194 -17.02 -12.52 -6.12
CA GLN A 194 -15.64 -12.02 -6.19
C GLN A 194 -14.67 -13.08 -6.72
N SER A 195 -14.77 -14.31 -6.21
CA SER A 195 -13.93 -15.42 -6.67
C SER A 195 -14.22 -15.79 -8.11
N VAL A 196 -15.48 -15.69 -8.54
CA VAL A 196 -15.91 -15.98 -9.92
C VAL A 196 -15.36 -14.91 -10.86
N PHE A 197 -15.40 -13.63 -10.47
CA PHE A 197 -14.79 -12.54 -11.25
C PHE A 197 -13.27 -12.66 -11.32
N THR A 198 -12.60 -13.13 -10.26
CA THR A 198 -11.17 -13.40 -10.31
C THR A 198 -10.83 -14.53 -11.30
N LEU A 199 -11.67 -15.55 -11.41
CA LEU A 199 -11.50 -16.64 -12.38
C LEU A 199 -11.77 -16.18 -13.82
N ILE A 200 -12.82 -15.39 -14.04
CA ILE A 200 -13.24 -14.95 -15.38
C ILE A 200 -12.37 -13.81 -15.91
N LEU A 201 -11.98 -12.85 -15.06
CA LEU A 201 -11.32 -11.59 -15.46
C LEU A 201 -9.86 -11.48 -14.96
N GLY A 202 -9.39 -12.41 -14.12
CA GLY A 202 -8.04 -12.40 -13.57
C GLY A 202 -7.87 -11.56 -12.29
N SER A 203 -6.66 -11.59 -11.73
CA SER A 203 -6.30 -10.83 -10.51
C SER A 203 -6.24 -9.32 -10.80
N GLY A 204 -6.99 -8.53 -10.02
CA GLY A 204 -7.06 -7.07 -10.18
C GLY A 204 -8.29 -6.55 -10.92
N HIS A 205 -9.35 -7.35 -11.02
CA HIS A 205 -10.60 -6.90 -11.62
C HIS A 205 -11.22 -5.71 -10.87
N ALA A 206 -11.79 -4.75 -11.61
CA ALA A 206 -12.39 -3.57 -11.01
C ALA A 206 -13.72 -3.85 -10.27
N ALA A 207 -14.27 -5.06 -10.37
CA ALA A 207 -15.48 -5.49 -9.67
C ALA A 207 -15.20 -5.97 -8.23
N ASP A 208 -14.21 -5.38 -7.54
CA ASP A 208 -13.89 -5.73 -6.15
C ASP A 208 -14.78 -4.97 -5.17
N ALA A 209 -15.87 -5.63 -4.80
CA ALA A 209 -16.88 -5.04 -3.94
C ALA A 209 -16.43 -4.83 -2.48
N MET A 210 -15.43 -5.58 -2.02
CA MET A 210 -14.84 -5.38 -0.68
C MET A 210 -14.00 -4.11 -0.66
N ARG A 211 -13.23 -3.88 -1.73
CA ARG A 211 -12.49 -2.64 -1.92
C ARG A 211 -13.42 -1.43 -2.02
N ASP A 212 -14.58 -1.60 -2.67
CA ASP A 212 -15.58 -0.55 -2.79
C ASP A 212 -16.29 -0.24 -1.47
N MET A 213 -16.58 -1.26 -0.66
CA MET A 213 -17.16 -1.06 0.67
C MET A 213 -16.16 -0.38 1.60
N GLN A 214 -14.89 -0.73 1.50
CA GLN A 214 -13.82 -0.02 2.20
C GLN A 214 -13.71 1.43 1.71
N ALA A 215 -13.79 1.65 0.39
CA ALA A 215 -13.79 2.98 -0.21
C ALA A 215 -14.99 3.83 0.23
N MET A 216 -16.20 3.26 0.30
CA MET A 216 -17.40 3.93 0.77
C MET A 216 -17.30 4.23 2.27
N SER A 217 -16.77 3.31 3.07
CA SER A 217 -16.50 3.56 4.49
C SER A 217 -15.48 4.67 4.70
N THR A 218 -14.44 4.74 3.86
CA THR A 218 -13.45 5.84 3.89
C THR A 218 -13.98 7.17 3.38
N MET A 219 -15.12 7.18 2.68
CA MET A 219 -15.75 8.39 2.15
C MET A 219 -16.94 8.87 3.02
N GLY A 220 -17.64 7.95 3.70
CA GLY A 220 -18.76 8.22 4.60
C GLY A 220 -18.35 8.56 6.04
N MET A 221 -17.15 8.15 6.47
CA MET A 221 -16.43 8.83 7.54
C MET A 221 -15.60 9.90 6.84
N GLY A 222 -15.81 11.17 7.20
CA GLY A 222 -15.05 12.30 6.64
C GLY A 222 -13.53 12.04 6.65
N PRO A 223 -12.74 12.85 5.91
CA PRO A 223 -11.36 12.58 5.48
C PRO A 223 -10.30 12.41 6.60
N ALA A 224 -10.51 11.46 7.50
CA ALA A 224 -9.76 11.26 8.74
C ALA A 224 -9.44 9.78 9.00
N ALA A 225 -9.92 8.83 8.19
CA ALA A 225 -9.73 7.40 8.44
C ALA A 225 -9.54 6.58 7.15
N GLY A 226 -8.45 6.85 6.43
CA GLY A 226 -7.90 5.97 5.39
C GLY A 226 -6.38 5.86 5.59
N PRO A 227 -5.77 4.67 5.43
CA PRO A 227 -4.46 4.38 6.02
C PRO A 227 -3.36 5.19 5.35
N GLN A 228 -2.61 5.91 6.19
CA GLN A 228 -1.37 6.64 5.89
C GLN A 228 -1.50 8.04 5.25
N LEU A 229 -2.48 8.83 5.67
CA LEU A 229 -2.41 10.29 5.58
C LEU A 229 -2.59 10.89 6.98
N SER A 230 -1.58 11.63 7.42
CA SER A 230 -1.54 12.31 8.71
C SER A 230 -2.76 13.22 8.90
N PRO A 231 -3.26 13.41 10.15
CA PRO A 231 -4.50 14.14 10.46
C PRO A 231 -4.43 15.67 10.29
N THR A 232 -3.44 16.17 9.55
CA THR A 232 -3.34 17.56 9.14
C THR A 232 -3.26 17.54 7.62
N GLY A 233 -4.30 18.06 6.95
CA GLY A 233 -4.40 18.19 5.49
C GLY A 233 -3.40 19.18 4.89
N GLN A 234 -2.15 19.14 5.34
CA GLN A 234 -1.02 19.78 4.68
C GLN A 234 -0.32 18.76 3.78
N PRO A 235 0.10 19.14 2.56
CA PRO A 235 0.98 18.33 1.75
C PRO A 235 2.19 18.13 2.62
N GLN A 236 2.66 16.90 2.72
CA GLN A 236 3.97 16.71 3.29
C GLN A 236 4.95 17.47 2.37
N ASP A 237 5.52 18.55 2.89
CA ASP A 237 6.56 19.29 2.20
C ASP A 237 7.64 18.29 1.80
N MET A 238 7.85 18.11 0.49
CA MET A 238 8.80 17.12 -0.02
C MET A 238 10.18 17.38 0.57
N HIS A 239 10.54 18.65 0.81
CA HIS A 239 11.76 19.03 1.51
C HIS A 239 11.85 18.45 2.93
N LYS A 240 10.77 18.53 3.72
CA LYS A 240 10.72 17.95 5.07
C LYS A 240 10.82 16.43 5.02
N ILE A 241 10.21 15.79 4.03
CA ILE A 241 10.36 14.35 3.82
C ILE A 241 11.81 14.00 3.46
N PHE A 242 12.46 14.76 2.57
CA PHE A 242 13.87 14.52 2.24
C PHE A 242 14.80 14.72 3.43
N LEU A 243 14.53 15.70 4.30
CA LEU A 243 15.27 15.88 5.55
C LEU A 243 15.03 14.72 6.52
N SER A 244 13.79 14.25 6.66
CA SER A 244 13.52 13.06 7.49
C SER A 244 14.17 11.79 6.92
N GLU A 245 14.24 11.66 5.59
CA GLU A 245 14.90 10.53 4.95
C GLU A 245 16.43 10.62 5.11
N LYS A 246 16.98 11.83 5.09
CA LYS A 246 18.38 12.10 5.41
C LYS A 246 18.71 11.63 6.82
N GLU A 247 17.93 12.04 7.82
CA GLU A 247 18.10 11.58 9.22
C GLU A 247 18.02 10.05 9.31
N ASN A 248 17.04 9.44 8.64
CA ASN A 248 16.90 7.99 8.60
C ASN A 248 18.14 7.30 7.98
N ILE A 249 18.70 7.86 6.90
CA ILE A 249 19.89 7.31 6.24
C ILE A 249 21.14 7.51 7.11
N GLU A 250 21.25 8.65 7.80
CA GLU A 250 22.33 8.90 8.76
C GLU A 250 22.32 7.89 9.90
N LEU A 251 21.13 7.54 10.42
CA LEU A 251 20.92 6.52 11.44
C LEU A 251 21.16 5.09 10.95
N THR A 252 21.16 4.83 9.64
CA THR A 252 21.44 3.47 9.16
C THR A 252 22.91 3.09 9.30
N GLU A 253 23.13 2.03 10.08
CA GLU A 253 24.40 1.33 10.19
C GLU A 253 24.56 0.33 9.05
N HIS A 254 25.80 0.14 8.60
CA HIS A 254 26.12 -0.83 7.57
C HIS A 254 26.37 -2.19 8.18
N GLU A 255 25.52 -3.17 7.86
CA GLU A 255 25.80 -4.56 8.16
C GLU A 255 26.19 -5.31 6.90
N TRP A 256 27.48 -5.70 6.78
CA TRP A 256 27.95 -6.51 5.65
C TRP A 256 27.30 -7.89 5.63
N GLY A 257 26.28 -8.05 4.78
CA GLY A 257 25.55 -9.29 4.61
C GLY A 257 26.38 -10.43 4.01
N LEU A 258 27.46 -10.13 3.29
CA LEU A 258 28.40 -11.12 2.74
C LEU A 258 29.55 -11.47 3.70
N HIS A 259 29.59 -10.94 4.92
CA HIS A 259 30.66 -11.26 5.87
C HIS A 259 30.58 -12.74 6.25
N ASN A 260 31.67 -13.50 6.16
CA ASN A 260 31.68 -14.94 6.44
C ASN A 260 30.68 -15.75 5.59
N VAL A 261 30.42 -15.37 4.33
CA VAL A 261 29.58 -16.16 3.42
C VAL A 261 30.18 -17.56 3.20
N GLU A 262 31.50 -17.65 3.11
CA GLU A 262 32.25 -18.88 2.86
C GLU A 262 32.09 -19.85 4.03
N THR A 263 32.22 -19.36 5.26
CA THR A 263 31.99 -20.16 6.47
C THR A 263 30.53 -20.61 6.56
N ARG A 264 29.57 -19.73 6.28
CA ARG A 264 28.13 -20.09 6.27
C ARG A 264 27.80 -21.15 5.22
N LEU A 265 28.42 -21.04 4.05
CA LEU A 265 28.26 -22.01 2.96
C LEU A 265 28.86 -23.37 3.34
N LEU A 266 30.07 -23.38 3.91
CA LEU A 266 30.75 -24.61 4.33
C LEU A 266 30.04 -25.32 5.49
N VAL A 267 29.41 -24.57 6.40
CA VAL A 267 28.54 -25.13 7.44
C VAL A 267 27.27 -25.72 6.85
N LYS A 268 26.62 -25.02 5.91
CA LYS A 268 25.39 -25.52 5.24
C LYS A 268 25.63 -26.85 4.50
N TYR A 269 26.80 -27.02 3.91
CA TYR A 269 27.19 -28.26 3.21
C TYR A 269 27.98 -29.24 4.10
N GLY A 270 28.01 -29.06 5.42
CA GLY A 270 28.57 -30.02 6.37
C GLY A 270 30.09 -30.18 6.35
N LYS A 271 30.83 -29.27 5.70
CA LYS A 271 32.30 -29.30 5.62
C LYS A 271 33.00 -28.65 6.82
N LYS A 272 32.28 -27.88 7.64
CA LYS A 272 32.78 -27.26 8.88
C LYS A 272 31.74 -27.32 10.00
N PRO A 273 32.15 -27.46 11.28
CA PRO A 273 31.22 -27.43 12.40
C PRO A 273 30.65 -26.03 12.64
N ALA A 274 29.40 -25.96 13.13
CA ALA A 274 28.67 -24.72 13.38
C ALA A 274 29.31 -23.83 14.49
N SER A 275 30.22 -24.38 15.30
CA SER A 275 30.99 -23.66 16.32
C SER A 275 31.81 -22.50 15.75
N VAL A 276 32.29 -22.63 14.51
CA VAL A 276 33.10 -21.61 13.83
C VAL A 276 32.29 -20.32 13.60
N LEU A 277 30.96 -20.41 13.42
CA LEU A 277 30.10 -19.23 13.24
C LEU A 277 29.88 -18.47 14.54
N LEU A 278 29.86 -19.17 15.69
CA LEU A 278 29.70 -18.56 17.00
C LEU A 278 30.98 -17.80 17.39
N GLU A 279 32.14 -18.41 17.19
CA GLU A 279 33.44 -17.80 17.48
C GLU A 279 33.66 -16.52 16.64
N GLN A 280 33.25 -16.53 15.36
CA GLN A 280 33.28 -15.34 14.50
C GLN A 280 32.30 -14.25 14.94
N LYS A 281 31.14 -14.61 15.52
CA LYS A 281 30.19 -13.65 16.07
C LYS A 281 30.74 -12.97 17.34
N HIS A 282 31.40 -13.74 18.21
CA HIS A 282 32.08 -13.21 19.40
C HIS A 282 33.30 -12.34 19.04
N ALA A 283 34.08 -12.72 18.03
CA ALA A 283 35.21 -11.92 17.54
C ALA A 283 34.75 -10.57 16.95
N LYS A 284 33.65 -10.54 16.18
CA LYS A 284 33.07 -9.30 15.65
C LYS A 284 32.55 -8.37 16.77
N ALA A 285 32.00 -8.93 17.85
CA ALA A 285 31.54 -8.15 19.00
C ALA A 285 32.70 -7.51 19.80
N HIS A 286 33.85 -8.19 19.90
CA HIS A 286 35.03 -7.63 20.57
C HIS A 286 35.77 -6.59 19.72
N GLY A 287 35.88 -6.79 18.40
CA GLY A 287 36.55 -5.84 17.49
C GLY A 287 35.80 -4.51 17.29
N ALA A 288 34.48 -4.47 17.46
CA ALA A 288 33.69 -3.24 17.41
C ALA A 288 33.88 -2.33 18.64
N SER A 289 34.42 -2.86 19.75
CA SER A 289 34.65 -2.09 20.98
C SER A 289 36.01 -1.37 21.03
N SER A 290 36.96 -1.74 20.15
CA SER A 290 38.35 -1.26 20.19
C SER A 290 38.67 -0.16 19.17
N SER A 291 37.77 0.20 18.26
CA SER A 291 38.02 1.20 17.21
C SER A 291 37.64 2.66 17.58
N SER A 292 37.18 2.92 18.81
CA SER A 292 36.75 4.26 19.24
C SER A 292 37.75 5.02 20.13
N THR A 293 38.99 4.57 20.30
CA THR A 293 39.96 5.30 21.15
C THR A 293 41.40 5.17 20.66
N SER A 294 41.85 6.10 19.81
CA SER A 294 43.19 6.70 19.87
C SER A 294 43.41 7.73 18.74
N LEU A 295 43.27 9.02 19.08
CA LEU A 295 44.10 10.07 18.47
C LEU A 295 45.43 10.11 19.23
N PRO A 296 46.57 10.28 18.55
CA PRO A 296 47.67 10.96 19.20
C PRO A 296 48.20 12.12 18.34
N SER A 297 48.20 13.29 18.96
CA SER A 297 48.98 14.47 18.60
C SER A 297 50.42 14.33 19.11
N SER A 298 51.43 14.67 18.30
CA SER A 298 52.64 15.39 18.75
C SER A 298 53.57 15.82 17.60
N SER A 299 53.66 17.13 17.41
CA SER A 299 54.84 17.98 17.14
C SER A 299 56.13 17.46 16.46
N SER A 300 56.54 18.25 15.46
CA SER A 300 57.82 18.44 14.73
C SER A 300 59.13 18.41 15.55
N PRO A 301 60.33 18.27 14.91
CA PRO A 301 61.07 19.48 14.50
C PRO A 301 61.81 19.40 13.13
N ALA A 302 62.39 20.55 12.77
CA ALA A 302 62.74 21.03 11.44
C ALA A 302 64.12 20.66 10.86
N ALA A 303 64.23 20.93 9.56
CA ALA A 303 65.39 21.43 8.79
C ALA A 303 66.50 20.47 8.31
N VAL A 304 66.56 20.25 6.98
CA VAL A 304 67.76 20.53 6.16
C VAL A 304 67.30 21.07 4.80
N ALA A 305 67.98 22.13 4.36
CA ALA A 305 67.68 22.98 3.22
C ALA A 305 68.36 22.53 1.90
N ALA A 306 67.85 23.14 0.82
CA ALA A 306 68.61 23.76 -0.28
C ALA A 306 68.69 23.06 -1.67
N ALA A 307 68.48 23.94 -2.67
CA ALA A 307 68.98 23.94 -4.05
C ALA A 307 68.19 23.17 -5.14
N ALA A 308 67.40 23.91 -5.93
CA ALA A 308 67.80 24.29 -7.31
C ALA A 308 66.73 25.13 -8.02
N SER A 309 67.10 26.37 -8.35
CA SER A 309 66.44 27.28 -9.29
C SER A 309 66.89 26.94 -10.72
N GLY A 310 66.01 27.02 -11.74
CA GLY A 310 66.46 26.84 -13.13
C GLY A 310 65.45 26.72 -14.29
N LYS A 311 64.63 27.76 -14.54
CA LYS A 311 64.44 28.44 -15.85
C LYS A 311 64.36 27.62 -17.18
N LYS A 312 63.19 27.65 -17.87
CA LYS A 312 62.96 27.86 -19.35
C LYS A 312 61.48 27.52 -19.68
N LYS A 313 60.56 28.37 -20.17
CA LYS A 313 60.44 29.25 -21.37
C LYS A 313 60.05 28.51 -22.67
N GLY A 314 58.88 28.85 -23.23
CA GLY A 314 58.37 28.55 -24.59
C GLY A 314 56.95 27.96 -24.54
N LYS A 315 55.82 28.63 -24.87
CA LYS A 315 55.36 29.45 -26.02
C LYS A 315 55.13 28.66 -27.31
N ARG A 316 53.91 28.85 -27.86
CA ARG A 316 53.31 28.42 -29.16
C ARG A 316 52.46 27.14 -29.06
N ALA A 317 51.29 27.03 -29.67
CA ALA A 317 50.45 27.95 -30.45
C ALA A 317 48.99 27.51 -30.27
#